data_AF-A0A973VWU3-F1
#
_entry.id   AF-A0A973VWU3-F1
#
_cell.length_a   1.000
_cell.length_b   1.000
_cell.length_c   1.000
_cell.angle_alpha   90.00
_cell.angle_beta   90.00
_cell.angle_gamma   90.00
#
_symmetry.space_group_name_H-M   'P 1'
#
loop_
_entity.id
_entity.type
_entity.pdbx_description
1 polymer ?
#
loop_
_entity_poly.entity_id
_entity_poly.type
_entity_poly.pdbx_seq_one_letter_code
_entity_poly.pdbx_strand_id
1 'polypeptide(L)' 'MIDTTAEVARLMKVTEAIVAELQRQGVAKAIANLRFDPLELARVAIRAADGNVVQFRKPPK' A
#
# COMPACT_ATOMS: atom_id res chain seq x y z
N MET A 1 19.61 -14.07 5.81
CA MET A 1 19.95 -12.84 5.05
C MET A 1 19.41 -12.91 3.62
N ILE A 2 18.15 -13.33 3.47
CA ILE A 2 17.47 -13.51 2.16
C ILE A 2 16.31 -12.50 2.00
N ASP A 3 15.85 -11.83 3.05
CA ASP A 3 14.54 -11.18 3.00
C ASP A 3 14.50 -9.72 2.54
N THR A 4 15.53 -8.91 2.79
CA THR A 4 15.41 -7.45 2.55
C THR A 4 15.30 -7.11 1.07
N THR A 5 16.00 -7.82 0.19
CA THR A 5 15.91 -7.57 -1.26
C THR A 5 14.54 -7.98 -1.81
N ALA A 6 13.99 -9.10 -1.34
CA ALA A 6 12.67 -9.57 -1.76
C ALA A 6 11.56 -8.63 -1.24
N GLU A 7 11.67 -8.16 0.00
CA GLU A 7 10.76 -7.18 0.59
C GLU A 7 10.76 -5.86 -0.19
N VAL A 8 11.95 -5.32 -0.52
CA VAL A 8 12.07 -4.08 -1.31
C VAL A 8 11.48 -4.28 -2.71
N ALA A 9 11.77 -5.40 -3.38
CA ALA A 9 11.24 -5.70 -4.70
C ALA A 9 9.70 -5.81 -4.69
N ARG A 10 9.13 -6.44 -3.67
CA ARG A 10 7.67 -6.53 -3.49
C ARG A 10 7.07 -5.15 -3.25
N LEU A 11 7.70 -4.33 -2.40
CA LEU A 11 7.26 -2.96 -2.12
C LEU A 11 7.23 -2.10 -3.38
N MET A 12 8.29 -2.14 -4.20
CA MET A 12 8.36 -1.41 -5.46
C MET A 12 7.25 -1.83 -6.42
N LYS A 13 7.08 -3.14 -6.67
CA LYS A 13 6.03 -3.65 -7.57
C LYS A 13 4.63 -3.23 -7.16
N VAL A 14 4.32 -3.30 -5.86
CA VAL A 14 3.00 -2.89 -5.34
C VAL A 14 2.82 -1.38 -5.48
N THR A 15 3.86 -0.59 -5.23
CA THR A 15 3.82 0.87 -5.38
C THR A 15 3.57 1.26 -6.85
N GLU A 16 4.27 0.62 -7.79
CA GLU A 16 4.08 0.82 -9.23
C GLU A 16 2.66 0.46 -9.66
N ALA A 17 2.13 -0.68 -9.20
CA ALA A 17 0.76 -1.10 -9.51
C ALA A 17 -0.28 -0.09 -8.99
N ILE A 18 -0.09 0.43 -7.78
CA ILE A 18 -0.94 1.49 -7.21
C ILE A 18 -0.88 2.74 -8.08
N VAL A 19 0.32 3.24 -8.41
CA VAL A 19 0.49 4.43 -9.25
C VAL A 19 -0.15 4.25 -10.63
N ALA A 20 0.07 3.10 -11.27
CA ALA A 20 -0.50 2.79 -12.57
C ALA A 20 -2.03 2.80 -12.54
N GLU A 21 -2.64 2.24 -11.48
CA GLU A 21 -4.09 2.24 -11.32
C GLU A 21 -4.64 3.66 -11.09
N LEU A 22 -3.96 4.47 -10.30
CA LEU A 22 -4.35 5.87 -10.06
C LEU A 22 -4.27 6.71 -11.34
N GLN A 23 -3.28 6.43 -12.21
CA GLN A 23 -3.19 7.03 -13.53
C GLN A 23 -4.32 6.54 -14.45
N ARG A 24 -4.59 5.22 -14.48
CA ARG A 24 -5.67 4.61 -15.26
C ARG A 24 -7.05 5.17 -14.90
N GLN A 25 -7.29 5.43 -13.63
CA GLN A 25 -8.52 6.04 -13.13
C GLN A 25 -8.57 7.57 -13.34
N GLY A 26 -7.50 8.20 -13.80
CA GLY A 26 -7.44 9.65 -14.00
C GLY A 26 -7.35 10.48 -12.71
N VAL A 27 -7.10 9.85 -11.56
CA VAL A 27 -7.10 10.52 -10.25
C VAL A 27 -5.71 10.90 -9.76
N ALA A 28 -4.64 10.41 -10.40
CA ALA A 28 -3.25 10.58 -9.97
C ALA A 28 -2.88 12.05 -9.61
N LYS A 29 -3.30 13.02 -10.43
CA LYS A 29 -3.02 14.45 -10.17
C LYS A 29 -3.77 14.97 -8.95
N ALA A 30 -5.04 14.59 -8.77
CA ALA A 30 -5.86 15.04 -7.65
C ALA A 30 -5.29 14.56 -6.31
N ILE A 31 -4.91 13.28 -6.23
CA ILE A 31 -4.34 12.72 -4.99
C ILE A 31 -2.91 13.22 -4.73
N ALA A 32 -2.11 13.50 -5.76
CA ALA A 32 -0.78 14.09 -5.59
C ALA A 32 -0.88 15.48 -4.92
N ASN A 33 -1.88 16.28 -5.30
CA ASN A 33 -2.17 17.57 -4.66
C ASN A 33 -2.56 17.43 -3.17
N LEU A 34 -3.11 16.26 -2.79
CA LEU A 34 -3.44 15.92 -1.40
C LEU A 34 -2.23 15.34 -0.64
N ARG A 35 -1.03 15.35 -1.22
CA ARG A 35 0.19 14.76 -0.66
C ARG A 35 0.04 13.27 -0.34
N PHE A 36 -0.79 12.58 -1.12
CA PHE A 36 -0.94 11.14 -0.99
C PHE A 36 0.40 10.44 -1.27
N ASP A 37 0.77 9.51 -0.40
CA ASP A 37 2.00 8.72 -0.52
C ASP A 37 1.68 7.26 -0.92
N PRO A 38 1.89 6.88 -2.19
CA PRO A 38 1.67 5.52 -2.66
C PRO A 38 2.56 4.48 -1.97
N LEU A 39 3.73 4.88 -1.47
CA LEU A 39 4.66 3.97 -0.80
C LEU A 39 4.10 3.52 0.55
N GLU A 40 3.52 4.44 1.31
CA GLU A 40 2.86 4.12 2.59
C GLU A 40 1.62 3.24 2.37
N LEU A 41 0.83 3.52 1.33
CA LEU A 41 -0.28 2.62 0.97
C LEU A 41 0.22 1.22 0.61
N ALA A 42 1.32 1.11 -0.16
CA ALA A 42 1.90 -0.18 -0.53
C ALA A 42 2.34 -0.98 0.70
N ARG A 43 2.97 -0.33 1.71
CA ARG A 43 3.33 -0.98 2.98
C ARG A 43 2.10 -1.52 3.71
N VAL A 44 1.02 -0.73 3.78
CA VAL A 44 -0.23 -1.15 4.40
C VAL A 44 -0.85 -2.33 3.65
N ALA A 45 -0.90 -2.26 2.32
CA ALA A 45 -1.47 -3.31 1.47
C ALA A 45 -0.71 -4.63 1.62
N ILE A 46 0.62 -4.59 1.67
CA ILE A 46 1.46 -5.77 1.91
C ILE A 46 1.18 -6.35 3.30
N ARG A 47 1.20 -5.54 4.36
CA ARG A 47 0.88 -6.01 5.72
C ARG A 47 -0.51 -6.65 5.78
N ALA A 48 -1.50 -6.04 5.12
CA ALA A 48 -2.85 -6.57 5.08
C ALA A 48 -2.93 -7.92 4.35
N ALA A 49 -2.24 -8.05 3.21
CA ALA A 49 -2.12 -9.31 2.48
C ALA A 49 -1.41 -10.40 3.30
N ASP A 50 -0.46 -10.01 4.15
CA ASP A 50 0.27 -10.90 5.05
C ASP A 50 -0.52 -11.19 6.36
N GLY A 51 -1.77 -10.71 6.48
CA GLY A 51 -2.63 -10.91 7.64
C GLY A 51 -2.27 -10.05 8.86
N ASN A 52 -1.30 -9.15 8.74
CA ASN A 52 -0.90 -8.20 9.78
C ASN A 52 -1.80 -6.96 9.77
N VAL A 53 -3.04 -7.15 10.23
CA VAL A 53 -4.05 -6.09 10.38
C VAL A 53 -4.42 -5.87 11.83
N VAL A 54 -4.70 -4.62 12.20
CA VAL A 54 -5.33 -4.33 13.49
C VAL A 54 -6.75 -4.87 13.46
N GLN A 55 -7.03 -5.90 14.28
CA GLN A 55 -8.40 -6.39 14.44
C GLN A 55 -9.26 -5.28 15.04
N PHE A 56 -10.37 -4.94 14.39
CA PHE A 56 -11.39 -4.10 15.01
C PHE A 56 -11.87 -4.81 16.28
N ARG A 57 -11.64 -4.18 17.44
CA ARG A 57 -12.22 -4.66 18.69
C ARG A 57 -13.74 -4.63 18.53
N LYS A 58 -14.39 -5.80 18.63
CA LYS A 58 -15.84 -5.83 18.78
C LYS A 58 -16.20 -4.97 19.99
N PRO A 59 -17.20 -4.08 19.91
CA PRO A 59 -17.68 -3.38 21.09
C PRO A 59 -18.05 -4.42 22.16
N PRO A 60 -17.74 -4.16 23.44
CA PRO A 60 -18.16 -5.05 24.52
C PRO A 60 -19.69 -5.22 24.43
N LYS A 61 -20.14 -6.49 24.48
CA LYS A 61 -21.56 -6.84 24.49
C LYS A 61 -22.25 -6.30 25.73
#